data_AF-A0A2G6PWE7-F1
#
_entry.id   AF-A0A2G6PWE7-F1
#
_cell.length_a   1.000
_cell.length_b   1.000
_cell.length_c   1.000
_cell.angle_alpha   90.00
_cell.angle_beta   90.00
_cell.angle_gamma   90.00
#
_symmetry.space_group_name_H-M   'P 1'
#
loop_
_entity.id
_entity.type
_entity.pdbx_description
1 polymer ?
#
loop_
_entity_poly.entity_id
_entity_poly.type
_entity_poly.pdbx_seq_one_letter_code
_entity_poly.pdbx_strand_id
1 'polypeptide(L)' 'MQDAKLFKDYTMQEVLDEFDSIESFEFPGHAIQSGEITRKQIDLYRRMGVETPTSLQQA' A
#
# COMPACT_ATOMS: atom_id res chain seq x y z
N MET A 1 12.12 4.69 -5.73
CA MET A 1 13.16 4.22 -4.78
C MET A 1 14.34 5.18 -4.66
N GLN A 2 15.10 5.45 -5.73
CA GLN A 2 16.27 6.35 -5.72
C GLN A 2 15.90 7.80 -5.35
N ASP A 3 14.92 8.38 -6.04
CA ASP A 3 14.51 9.78 -5.87
C ASP A 3 13.96 10.06 -4.46
N ALA A 4 13.22 9.09 -3.93
CA ALA A 4 12.68 9.10 -2.57
C ALA A 4 13.68 8.64 -1.50
N LYS A 5 14.93 8.34 -1.87
CA LYS A 5 16.02 7.85 -0.99
C LYS A 5 15.64 6.62 -0.14
N LEU A 6 14.73 5.79 -0.62
CA LEU A 6 14.19 4.65 0.12
C LEU A 6 15.19 3.51 0.29
N PHE A 7 16.22 3.43 -0.57
CA PHE A 7 17.26 2.39 -0.49
C PHE A 7 18.09 2.42 0.80
N LYS A 8 18.04 3.52 1.55
CA LYS A 8 18.68 3.62 2.86
C LYS A 8 17.93 2.80 3.92
N ASP A 9 16.62 2.73 3.79
CA ASP A 9 15.71 2.19 4.81
C ASP A 9 15.11 0.84 4.38
N TYR A 10 15.04 0.57 3.08
CA TYR A 10 14.40 -0.61 2.48
C TYR A 10 15.14 -1.12 1.24
N THR A 11 15.12 -2.43 1.04
CA THR A 11 15.42 -3.05 -0.26
C THR A 11 14.21 -2.91 -1.20
N MET A 12 14.44 -3.08 -2.52
CA MET A 12 13.30 -3.12 -3.46
C MET A 12 12.33 -4.26 -3.14
N GLN A 13 12.86 -5.40 -2.71
CA GLN A 13 12.06 -6.58 -2.43
C GLN A 13 11.14 -6.35 -1.23
N GLU A 14 11.65 -5.79 -0.13
CA GLU A 14 10.82 -5.46 1.05
C GLU A 14 9.71 -4.45 0.72
N VAL A 15 9.95 -3.51 -0.20
CA VAL A 15 8.91 -2.57 -0.63
C VAL A 15 7.84 -3.27 -1.48
N LEU A 16 8.26 -4.19 -2.37
CA LEU A 16 7.33 -4.97 -3.19
C LEU A 16 6.48 -5.90 -2.31
N ASP A 17 7.09 -6.59 -1.35
CA ASP A 17 6.38 -7.47 -0.42
C ASP A 17 5.32 -6.70 0.40
N GLU A 18 5.64 -5.48 0.83
CA GLU A 18 4.68 -4.64 1.57
C GLU A 18 3.49 -4.19 0.71
N PHE A 19 3.68 -3.96 -0.59
CA PHE A 19 2.58 -3.60 -1.50
C PHE A 19 1.78 -4.80 -1.99
N ASP A 20 2.40 -5.98 -2.10
CA ASP A 20 1.71 -7.21 -2.51
C ASP A 20 0.79 -7.76 -1.39
N SER A 21 1.01 -7.34 -0.15
CA SER A 21 0.16 -7.66 1.00
C SER A 21 -1.20 -6.91 1.01
N ILE A 22 -1.50 -6.06 0.03
CA ILE A 22 -2.79 -5.37 -0.02
C ILE A 22 -3.87 -6.35 -0.48
N GLU A 23 -4.62 -6.88 0.47
CA GLU A 23 -5.73 -7.80 0.19
C GLU A 23 -6.99 -7.04 -0.23
N SER A 24 -7.69 -7.57 -1.23
CA SER A 24 -9.05 -7.14 -1.60
C SER A 24 -9.96 -8.37 -1.61
N PHE A 25 -11.04 -8.29 -0.86
CA PHE A 25 -12.02 -9.35 -0.70
C PHE A 25 -13.25 -9.03 -1.55
N GLU A 26 -13.57 -9.94 -2.45
CA GLU A 26 -14.83 -9.92 -3.18
C GLU A 26 -15.75 -10.99 -2.61
N PHE A 27 -16.96 -10.58 -2.20
CA PHE A 27 -18.01 -11.51 -1.83
C PHE A 27 -19.17 -11.36 -2.82
N PRO A 28 -19.69 -12.46 -3.40
CA PRO A 28 -20.77 -12.38 -4.38
C PRO A 28 -21.96 -11.56 -3.86
N GLY A 29 -22.39 -10.58 -4.66
CA GLY A 29 -23.50 -9.69 -4.30
C GLY A 29 -23.14 -8.54 -3.35
N HIS A 30 -21.87 -8.36 -3.00
CA HIS A 30 -21.39 -7.23 -2.19
C HIS A 30 -20.35 -6.42 -2.96
N ALA A 31 -20.18 -5.15 -2.57
CA ALA A 31 -19.07 -4.35 -3.10
C ALA A 31 -17.73 -4.95 -2.67
N ILE A 32 -16.71 -4.86 -3.54
CA ILE A 32 -15.34 -5.26 -3.22
C ILE A 32 -14.90 -4.52 -1.96
N GLN A 33 -14.50 -5.26 -0.94
CA GLN A 33 -13.96 -4.71 0.29
C GLN A 33 -12.46 -4.83 0.26
N SER A 34 -11.78 -3.68 0.36
CA SER A 34 -10.35 -3.68 0.54
C SER A 34 -10.02 -4.01 2.00
N GLY A 35 -8.99 -4.82 2.24
CA GLY A 35 -8.45 -5.10 3.57
C GLY A 35 -7.90 -3.84 4.25
N GLU A 36 -7.43 -3.98 5.50
CA GLU A 36 -6.83 -2.86 6.23
C GLU A 36 -5.50 -2.42 5.60
N ILE A 37 -5.33 -1.12 5.39
CA ILE A 37 -4.04 -0.54 4.99
C ILE A 37 -3.18 -0.24 6.22
N THR A 38 -1.94 -0.75 6.23
CA THR A 38 -1.02 -0.50 7.33
C THR A 38 -0.46 0.92 7.27
N ARG A 39 -0.05 1.47 8.42
CA ARG A 39 0.65 2.77 8.47
C ARG A 39 1.93 2.78 7.64
N LYS A 40 2.62 1.63 7.54
CA LYS A 40 3.84 1.48 6.77
C LYS A 40 3.55 1.59 5.27
N GLN A 41 2.47 0.97 4.79
CA GLN A 41 1.98 1.13 3.41
C GLN A 41 1.64 2.60 3.11
N ILE A 42 0.91 3.27 4.01
CA ILE A 42 0.57 4.71 3.83
C ILE A 42 1.84 5.56 3.70
N ASP A 43 2.85 5.34 4.55
CA ASP A 43 4.10 6.09 4.50
C ASP A 43 4.87 5.82 3.19
N LEU A 44 4.93 4.56 2.74
CA LEU A 44 5.57 4.20 1.49
C LEU A 44 4.88 4.83 0.27
N TYR A 45 3.55 4.79 0.19
CA TYR A 45 2.79 5.46 -0.88
C TYR A 45 3.11 6.96 -0.93
N ARG A 46 3.06 7.64 0.22
CA ARG A 46 3.40 9.07 0.33
C ARG A 46 4.83 9.37 -0.09
N ARG A 47 5.80 8.57 0.35
CA ARG A 47 7.21 8.73 -0.04
C ARG A 47 7.44 8.49 -1.53
N MET A 48 6.64 7.64 -2.16
CA MET A 48 6.66 7.42 -3.61
C MET A 48 5.87 8.47 -4.39
N GLY A 49 5.22 9.43 -3.72
CA GLY A 49 4.41 10.47 -4.36
C GLY A 49 3.11 9.95 -4.96
N VAL A 50 2.64 8.78 -4.50
CA VAL A 50 1.41 8.14 -4.95
C VAL A 50 0.34 8.32 -3.87
N GLU A 51 -0.87 8.71 -4.26
CA GLU A 51 -1.99 8.78 -3.33
C GLU A 51 -2.36 7.36 -2.86
N THR A 52 -2.61 7.19 -1.56
CA THR A 52 -3.10 5.91 -1.07
C THR A 52 -4.47 5.64 -1.69
N PRO A 53 -4.76 4.40 -2.13
CA PRO A 53 -6.02 4.10 -2.80
C PRO A 53 -7.20 4.50 -1.91
N THR A 54 -8.13 5.31 -2.43
CA THR A 54 -9.32 5.75 -1.68
C THR A 54 -10.22 4.60 -1.27
N SER A 55 -10.19 3.48 -1.99
CA SER A 55 -10.84 2.22 -1.61
C SER A 55 -10.25 1.58 -0.34
N LEU A 56 -9.03 1.97 0.05
CA LEU A 56 -8.30 1.51 1.23
C LEU A 56 -8.25 2.56 2.37
N GLN A 57 -8.63 3.80 2.09
CA GLN A 57 -8.69 4.86 3.09
C GLN A 57 -9.98 4.71 3.90
N GLN A 58 -9.93 3.97 5.02
CA GLN A 58 -11.02 4.04 6.00
C GLN A 58 -10.96 5.39 6.74
N ALA A 59 -12.13 6.03 6.83
CA ALA A 59 -12.37 7.31 7.50
C ALA A 59 -12.25 7.21 9.02
#